data_AF-A0A2K0W5S2-F1
#
_entry.id   AF-A0A2K0W5S2-F1
#
_cell.length_a   1.000
_cell.length_b   1.000
_cell.length_c   1.000
_cell.angle_alpha   90.00
_cell.angle_beta   90.00
_cell.angle_gamma   90.00
#
_symmetry.space_group_name_H-M   'P 1'
#
loop_
_entity.id
_entity.type
_entity.pdbx_description
1 polymer ?
#
loop_
_entity_poly.entity_id
_entity_poly.type
_entity_poly.pdbx_seq_one_letter_code
_entity_poly.pdbx_strand_id
1 'polypeptide(L)'
;MVEYEIHLHPTYRVPCLWFNLRNLPADEPAFNIDTVFRRLVPDEYKAGLRALGNVGGISADHHPITGVPSFFIHPCLLGDAISKFECDRTNYLMIWLGLVGGCVGLWVPKEMAM
;
A
#
# COMPACT_ATOMS: atom_id res chain seq x y z
N MET A 1 13.02 6.14 6.95
CA MET A 1 12.97 5.32 5.71
C MET A 1 11.67 4.54 5.70
N VAL A 2 11.11 4.23 4.53
CA VAL A 2 9.96 3.32 4.43
C VAL A 2 10.44 2.02 3.80
N GLU A 3 10.05 0.91 4.40
CA GLU A 3 10.26 -0.44 3.87
C GLU A 3 8.95 -0.92 3.28
N TYR A 4 8.98 -1.44 2.05
CA TYR A 4 7.84 -2.02 1.37
C TYR A 4 8.09 -3.49 1.10
N GLU A 5 7.06 -4.30 1.26
CA GLU A 5 7.08 -5.72 0.97
C GLU A 5 5.82 -6.12 0.20
N ILE A 6 5.93 -7.09 -0.69
CA ILE A 6 4.81 -7.61 -1.46
C ILE A 6 4.60 -9.07 -1.05
N HIS A 7 3.44 -9.35 -0.47
CA HIS A 7 3.08 -10.70 -0.05
C HIS A 7 1.76 -11.13 -0.70
N LEU A 8 1.64 -12.41 -1.04
CA LEU A 8 0.38 -12.96 -1.54
C LEU A 8 -0.64 -13.04 -0.41
N HIS A 9 -1.79 -12.38 -0.55
CA HIS A 9 -2.84 -12.47 0.45
C HIS A 9 -3.49 -13.86 0.42
N PRO A 10 -3.55 -14.60 1.55
CA PRO A 10 -3.99 -16.01 1.56
C PRO A 10 -5.45 -16.19 1.10
N THR A 11 -6.35 -15.30 1.54
CA THR A 11 -7.78 -15.36 1.18
C THR A 11 -8.07 -14.87 -0.24
N TYR A 12 -7.65 -13.65 -0.58
CA TYR A 12 -7.97 -13.04 -1.87
C TYR A 12 -7.11 -13.54 -3.03
N ARG A 13 -5.99 -14.23 -2.77
CA ARG A 13 -5.04 -14.71 -3.79
C ARG A 13 -4.57 -13.63 -4.76
N VAL A 14 -4.36 -12.42 -4.23
CA VAL A 14 -3.81 -11.26 -4.94
C VAL A 14 -2.60 -10.72 -4.17
N PRO A 15 -1.66 -10.03 -4.83
CA PRO A 15 -0.59 -9.35 -4.13
C PRO A 15 -1.13 -8.27 -3.20
N CYS A 16 -0.51 -8.16 -2.04
CA CYS A 16 -0.81 -7.20 -1.00
C CYS A 16 0.45 -6.41 -0.68
N LEU A 17 0.35 -5.09 -0.67
CA LEU A 17 1.46 -4.19 -0.38
C LEU A 17 1.51 -3.94 1.13
N TRP A 18 2.56 -4.43 1.78
CA TRP A 18 2.86 -4.21 3.20
C TRP A 18 3.94 -3.15 3.32
N PHE A 19 3.91 -2.37 4.40
CA PHE A 19 4.94 -1.37 4.64
C PHE A 19 5.11 -0.99 6.12
N ASN A 20 6.31 -0.48 6.42
CA ASN A 20 6.68 0.02 7.74
C ASN A 20 7.52 1.30 7.63
N LEU A 21 7.27 2.25 8.54
CA LEU A 21 8.15 3.39 8.73
C LEU A 21 9.26 3.02 9.72
N ARG A 22 10.51 3.26 9.33
CA ARG A 22 11.72 3.01 10.12
C ARG A 22 12.50 4.30 10.36
N ASN A 23 13.31 4.30 11.40
CA ASN A 23 14.24 5.38 11.74
C ASN A 23 13.54 6.74 11.86
N LEU A 24 12.39 6.75 12.55
CA LEU A 24 11.69 7.98 12.89
C LEU A 24 12.31 8.65 14.12
N PRO A 25 12.13 9.97 14.29
CA PRO A 25 12.44 10.66 15.55
C PRO A 25 11.78 9.98 16.76
N ALA A 26 12.41 10.09 17.93
CA ALA A 26 11.94 9.40 19.15
C ALA A 26 10.55 9.83 19.61
N ASP A 27 10.13 11.05 19.26
CA ASP A 27 8.81 11.62 19.54
C ASP A 27 7.73 11.21 18.54
N GLU A 28 8.09 10.42 17.51
CA GLU A 28 7.16 10.02 16.46
C GLU A 28 6.95 8.50 16.41
N PRO A 29 5.75 8.02 16.78
CA PRO A 29 5.46 6.59 16.73
C PRO A 29 5.40 6.09 15.28
N ALA A 30 6.18 5.03 15.00
CA ALA A 30 6.24 4.36 13.71
C ALA A 30 4.94 3.64 13.33
N PHE A 31 4.27 3.04 14.32
CA PHE A 31 2.98 2.39 14.14
C PHE A 31 1.85 3.35 14.53
N ASN A 32 1.68 4.41 13.74
CA ASN A 32 0.59 5.37 13.89
C ASN A 32 0.09 5.79 12.50
N ILE A 33 -1.22 5.67 12.27
CA ILE A 33 -1.84 6.04 11.00
C ILE A 33 -1.68 7.53 10.68
N ASP A 34 -1.69 8.43 11.67
CA ASP A 34 -1.47 9.86 11.43
C ASP A 34 -0.04 10.14 10.96
N THR A 35 0.94 9.39 11.47
CA THR A 35 2.33 9.43 10.99
C THR A 35 2.41 9.02 9.52
N VAL A 36 1.70 7.95 9.14
CA VAL A 36 1.59 7.49 7.74
C VAL A 36 0.99 8.59 6.86
N PHE A 37 -0.15 9.15 7.24
CA PHE A 37 -0.80 10.22 6.48
C PHE A 37 0.04 11.49 6.39
N ARG A 38 0.82 11.81 7.43
CA ARG A 38 1.69 13.01 7.43
C ARG A 38 2.91 12.84 6.54
N ARG A 39 3.57 11.68 6.60
CA ARG A 39 4.89 11.47 5.97
C ARG A 39 4.86 10.77 4.62
N LEU A 40 3.85 9.93 4.38
CA LEU A 40 3.88 8.95 3.31
C LEU A 40 2.81 9.17 2.25
N VAL A 41 1.60 9.51 2.68
CA VAL A 41 0.45 9.70 1.78
C VAL A 41 0.56 11.06 1.07
N PRO A 42 0.59 11.11 -0.28
CA PRO A 42 0.53 12.38 -1.01
C PRO A 42 -0.80 13.13 -0.77
N ASP A 43 -0.76 14.46 -0.78
CA ASP A 43 -1.89 15.31 -0.38
C ASP A 43 -3.16 15.05 -1.20
N GLU A 44 -3.01 14.78 -2.50
CA GLU A 44 -4.08 14.45 -3.44
C GLU A 44 -4.85 13.17 -3.05
N TYR A 45 -4.20 12.23 -2.36
CA TYR A 45 -4.83 10.98 -1.93
C TYR A 45 -5.43 11.07 -0.52
N LYS A 46 -4.98 12.02 0.33
CA LYS A 46 -5.41 12.11 1.74
C LYS A 46 -6.92 12.22 1.91
N ALA A 47 -7.57 13.06 1.10
CA ALA A 47 -9.02 13.27 1.19
C ALA A 47 -9.79 11.98 0.84
N GLY A 48 -9.42 11.30 -0.25
CA GLY A 48 -10.04 10.05 -0.68
C GLY A 48 -9.84 8.91 0.32
N LEU A 49 -8.61 8.74 0.83
CA LEU A 49 -8.30 7.69 1.81
C LEU A 49 -8.99 7.96 3.17
N ARG A 50 -9.21 9.24 3.56
CA ARG A 50 -9.98 9.57 4.77
C ARG A 50 -11.49 9.41 4.59
N ALA A 51 -12.02 9.79 3.42
CA ALA A 51 -13.45 9.72 3.13
C ALA A 51 -14.00 8.29 3.09
N LEU A 52 -13.14 7.30 2.81
CA LEU A 52 -13.52 5.89 2.77
C LEU A 52 -13.72 5.24 4.16
N GLY A 53 -13.43 5.92 5.27
CA GLY A 53 -13.79 5.51 6.64
C GLY A 53 -13.12 4.23 7.16
N ASN A 54 -12.43 4.33 8.30
CA ASN A 54 -11.62 3.32 9.02
C ASN A 54 -10.49 2.61 8.26
N VAL A 55 -10.56 2.40 6.95
CA VAL A 55 -9.50 1.84 6.09
C VAL A 55 -9.76 2.30 4.65
N GLY A 56 -9.35 3.52 4.31
CA GLY A 56 -9.28 3.93 2.91
C GLY A 56 -8.08 3.29 2.26
N GLY A 57 -8.16 2.00 1.97
CA GLY A 57 -7.03 1.20 1.51
C GLY A 57 -6.04 0.84 2.61
N ILE A 58 -5.63 1.75 3.50
CA ILE A 58 -4.58 1.45 4.50
C ILE A 58 -5.16 0.79 5.76
N SER A 59 -4.81 -0.46 6.00
CA SER A 59 -5.11 -1.26 7.19
C SER A 59 -3.85 -1.51 8.02
N ALA A 60 -4.03 -2.02 9.24
CA ALA A 60 -2.96 -2.44 10.13
C ALA A 60 -3.26 -3.85 10.67
N ASP A 61 -2.29 -4.75 10.61
CA ASP A 61 -2.36 -6.10 11.19
C ASP A 61 -0.93 -6.65 11.41
N HIS A 62 -0.82 -7.90 11.86
CA HIS A 62 0.44 -8.61 12.04
C HIS A 62 0.97 -9.05 10.67
N HIS A 63 2.22 -8.71 10.40
CA HIS A 63 2.91 -9.06 9.16
C HIS A 63 2.89 -10.58 8.92
N PRO A 64 2.57 -11.06 7.70
CA PRO A 64 2.28 -12.48 7.45
C PRO A 64 3.48 -13.42 7.64
N ILE A 65 4.71 -12.88 7.64
CA ILE A 65 5.93 -13.68 7.84
C ILE A 65 6.51 -13.50 9.24
N THR A 66 6.57 -12.26 9.72
CA THR A 66 7.33 -11.90 10.93
C THR A 66 6.44 -11.72 12.16
N GLY A 67 5.12 -11.59 11.96
CA GLY A 67 4.16 -11.37 13.04
C GLY A 67 4.24 -10.00 13.71
N VAL A 68 5.09 -9.08 13.25
CA VAL A 68 5.18 -7.74 13.85
C VAL A 68 4.04 -6.85 13.34
N PRO A 69 3.54 -5.89 14.13
CA PRO A 69 2.54 -4.93 13.65
C PRO A 69 3.05 -4.18 12.41
N SER A 70 2.24 -4.12 11.37
CA SER A 70 2.59 -3.50 10.09
C SER A 70 1.36 -2.94 9.39
N PHE A 71 1.57 -1.97 8.49
CA PHE A 71 0.50 -1.46 7.65
C PHE A 71 0.45 -2.21 6.33
N PHE A 72 -0.74 -2.28 5.73
CA PHE A 72 -0.92 -2.84 4.39
C PHE A 72 -2.04 -2.16 3.62
N ILE A 73 -2.02 -2.29 2.30
CA ILE A 73 -3.14 -1.87 1.45
C ILE A 73 -4.15 -3.02 1.31
N HIS A 74 -5.35 -2.84 1.86
CA HIS A 74 -6.44 -3.78 1.83
C HIS A 74 -6.88 -4.08 0.39
N PRO A 75 -6.91 -5.36 -0.04
CA PRO A 75 -7.10 -5.72 -1.44
C PRO A 75 -8.56 -5.71 -1.93
N CYS A 76 -9.53 -5.36 -1.08
CA CYS A 76 -10.96 -5.56 -1.37
C CYS A 76 -11.45 -4.86 -2.65
N LEU A 77 -10.95 -3.67 -2.96
CA LEU A 77 -11.37 -2.88 -4.13
C LEU A 77 -10.47 -3.12 -5.35
N LEU A 78 -9.44 -3.96 -5.22
CA LEU A 78 -8.42 -4.12 -6.24
C LEU A 78 -8.93 -4.85 -7.47
N GLY A 79 -9.80 -5.86 -7.29
CA GLY A 79 -10.39 -6.62 -8.40
C GLY A 79 -11.19 -5.71 -9.34
N ASP A 80 -12.01 -4.83 -8.78
CA ASP A 80 -12.81 -3.85 -9.52
C ASP A 80 -11.96 -2.74 -10.16
N ALA A 81 -10.81 -2.43 -9.58
CA ALA A 81 -9.89 -1.45 -10.16
C ALA A 81 -9.13 -2.04 -11.36
N ILE A 82 -8.57 -3.25 -11.23
CA ILE A 82 -7.79 -3.92 -12.28
C ILE A 82 -8.68 -4.28 -13.48
N SER A 83 -9.95 -4.63 -13.27
CA SER A 83 -10.88 -4.99 -14.35
C SER A 83 -11.15 -3.87 -15.36
N LYS A 84 -10.77 -2.62 -15.04
CA LYS A 84 -10.88 -1.45 -15.91
C LYS A 84 -9.71 -1.30 -16.89
N PHE A 85 -8.70 -2.16 -16.80
CA PHE A 85 -7.50 -2.12 -17.63
C PHE A 85 -7.44 -3.38 -18.51
N GLU A 86 -6.81 -3.26 -19.68
CA GLU A 86 -6.38 -4.42 -20.47
C GLU A 86 -5.23 -5.11 -19.72
N CYS A 87 -5.59 -6.10 -18.93
CA CYS A 87 -4.67 -6.77 -18.01
C CYS A 87 -4.44 -8.22 -18.41
N ASP A 88 -3.17 -8.57 -18.56
CA ASP A 88 -2.71 -9.95 -18.67
C ASP A 88 -1.68 -10.27 -17.58
N ARG A 89 -1.14 -11.49 -17.60
CA ARG A 89 -0.19 -11.94 -16.59
C ARG A 89 1.13 -11.14 -16.61
N THR A 90 1.52 -10.60 -17.76
CA THR A 90 2.80 -9.89 -17.94
C THR A 90 2.74 -8.47 -17.40
N ASN A 91 1.58 -7.80 -17.49
CA ASN A 91 1.42 -6.42 -17.02
C ASN A 91 0.71 -6.29 -15.66
N TYR A 92 0.17 -7.40 -15.12
CA TYR A 92 -0.62 -7.40 -13.88
C TYR A 92 0.09 -6.69 -12.71
N LEU A 93 1.35 -7.05 -12.42
CA LEU A 93 2.07 -6.47 -11.27
C LEU A 93 2.37 -4.98 -11.46
N MET A 94 2.58 -4.54 -12.70
CA MET A 94 2.84 -3.14 -13.02
C MET A 94 1.57 -2.30 -12.84
N ILE A 95 0.44 -2.77 -13.37
CA ILE A 95 -0.88 -2.13 -13.19
C ILE A 95 -1.23 -2.10 -11.70
N TRP A 96 -1.09 -3.25 -11.01
CA TRP A 96 -1.34 -3.37 -9.59
C TRP A 96 -0.52 -2.35 -8.79
N LEU A 97 0.80 -2.28 -9.02
CA LEU A 97 1.70 -1.39 -8.30
C LEU A 97 1.40 0.08 -8.58
N GLY A 98 1.00 0.43 -9.81
CA GLY A 98 0.53 1.77 -10.16
C GLY A 98 -0.75 2.18 -9.43
N LEU A 99 -1.65 1.23 -9.19
CA LEU A 99 -2.91 1.47 -8.46
C LEU A 99 -2.70 1.61 -6.95
N VAL A 100 -1.87 0.76 -6.34
CA VAL A 100 -1.73 0.71 -4.87
C VAL A 100 -0.52 1.49 -4.34
N GLY A 101 0.56 1.61 -5.12
CA GLY A 101 1.80 2.22 -4.65
C GLY A 101 1.70 3.73 -4.44
N GLY A 102 1.04 4.43 -5.36
CA GLY A 102 0.96 5.89 -5.34
C GLY A 102 0.30 6.45 -4.06
N CYS A 103 -0.68 5.74 -3.50
CA CYS A 103 -1.37 6.18 -2.29
C CYS A 103 -0.49 6.19 -1.03
N VAL A 104 0.64 5.48 -1.07
CA VAL A 104 1.65 5.43 -0.02
C VAL A 104 3.03 5.85 -0.53
N GLY A 105 3.09 6.68 -1.57
CA GLY A 105 4.36 7.26 -2.04
C GLY A 105 5.35 6.26 -2.64
N LEU A 106 4.91 5.04 -2.96
CA LEU A 106 5.70 4.06 -3.71
C LEU A 106 5.47 4.28 -5.21
N TRP A 107 6.52 4.74 -5.89
CA TRP A 107 6.49 5.01 -7.32
C TRP A 107 7.44 4.07 -8.07
N VAL A 108 6.98 3.57 -9.21
CA VAL A 108 7.80 2.79 -10.12
C VAL A 108 8.57 3.74 -11.03
N PRO A 109 9.91 3.66 -11.08
CA PRO A 109 10.70 4.42 -12.05
C PRO A 109 10.26 4.10 -13.47
N LYS A 110 10.25 5.09 -14.37
CA LYS A 110 9.79 4.91 -15.76
C LYS A 110 10.60 3.85 -16.51
N GLU A 111 11.85 3.69 -16.13
CA GLU A 111 12.80 2.72 -16.67
C GLU A 111 12.38 1.27 -16.37
N MET A 112 11.58 1.05 -15.33
CA MET A 112 11.03 -0.28 -14.98
C MET A 112 9.68 -0.56 -15.64
N ALA A 113 9.12 0.41 -16.38
CA ALA A 113 7.87 0.26 -17.11
C ALA A 113 8.07 -0.10 -18.60
N MET A 114 9.29 -0.50 -18.97
CA MET A 114 9.68 -0.93 -20.33
C MET A 114 9.81 -2.45 -20.44
#